data_AF-A0A7V2W9G0-F1
#
_entry.id   AF-A0A7V2W9G0-F1
#
_cell.length_a   1.000
_cell.length_b   1.000
_cell.length_c   1.000
_cell.angle_alpha   90.00
_cell.angle_beta   90.00
_cell.angle_gamma   90.00
#
_symmetry.space_group_name_H-M   'P 1'
#
loop_
_entity.id
_entity.type
_entity.pdbx_description
1 polymer ?
#
loop_
_entity_poly.entity_id
_entity_poly.type
_entity_poly.pdbx_seq_one_letter_code
_entity_poly.pdbx_strand_id
1 'polypeptide(L)' 'LHLRGACSGCPSAVITLKNGIENLLKYYVPEVVEVRAVS' A
#
# COMPACT_ATOMS: atom_id res chain seq x y z
N LEU A 1 3.84 4.70 -8.48
CA LEU A 1 3.38 5.34 -7.22
C LEU A 1 4.28 4.84 -6.10
N HIS A 2 4.86 5.73 -5.29
CA HIS A 2 5.72 5.34 -4.15
C HIS A 2 4.93 5.45 -2.84
N LEU A 3 4.93 4.39 -2.04
CA LEU A 3 4.23 4.36 -0.76
C LEU A 3 5.14 4.92 0.34
N ARG A 4 4.71 5.99 1.01
CA ARG A 4 5.43 6.56 2.17
C ARG A 4 4.47 6.72 3.35
N GLY A 5 4.67 5.91 4.40
CA GLY A 5 3.94 6.01 5.65
C GLY A 5 4.49 7.13 6.55
N ALA A 6 3.71 7.51 7.58
CA ALA A 6 4.07 8.57 8.53
C ALA A 6 5.36 8.26 9.32
N CYS A 7 5.69 6.98 9.51
CA CYS A 7 6.98 6.52 10.03
C CYS A 7 7.71 5.77 8.90
N SER A 8 8.88 6.27 8.50
CA SER A 8 9.61 5.82 7.30
C SER A 8 10.22 4.40 7.40
N GLY A 9 10.20 3.78 8.58
CA GLY A 9 10.78 2.44 8.79
C GLY A 9 9.97 1.54 9.72
N CYS A 10 8.75 1.95 10.12
CA CYS A 10 7.93 1.14 11.00
C CYS A 10 7.23 0.03 10.17
N PRO A 11 7.53 -1.26 10.39
CA PRO A 11 6.93 -2.35 9.62
C PRO A 11 5.40 -2.37 9.74
N SER A 12 4.88 -1.97 10.91
CA SER A 12 3.45 -1.80 11.15
C SER A 12 2.81 -0.74 10.23
N ALA A 13 3.47 0.39 10.03
CA ALA A 13 2.98 1.47 9.16
C ALA A 13 3.03 1.07 7.68
N VAL A 14 4.00 0.24 7.28
CA VAL A 14 4.08 -0.29 5.91
C VAL A 14 2.95 -1.28 5.64
N ILE A 15 2.65 -2.17 6.58
CA ILE A 15 1.57 -3.16 6.45
C ILE A 15 0.21 -2.46 6.35
N THR A 16 -0.09 -1.54 7.27
CA THR A 16 -1.39 -0.85 7.26
C THR A 16 -1.57 0.01 6.01
N LEU A 17 -0.52 0.69 5.57
CA LEU A 17 -0.55 1.50 4.35
C LEU A 17 -0.71 0.63 3.09
N LYS A 18 0.04 -0.48 2.97
CA LYS A 18 -0.11 -1.43 1.85
C LYS A 18 -1.56 -1.89 1.75
N ASN A 19 -2.12 -2.38 2.84
CA ASN A 19 -3.47 -2.96 2.85
C ASN A 19 -4.54 -1.91 2.50
N GLY A 20 -4.43 -0.69 3.05
CA GLY A 20 -5.37 0.38 2.74
C GLY A 20 -5.37 0.77 1.27
N ILE A 21 -4.18 0.90 0.67
CA ILE A 21 -4.03 1.29 -0.73
C ILE A 21 -4.45 0.15 -1.66
N GLU A 22 -4.11 -1.10 -1.34
CA GLU A 22 -4.54 -2.25 -2.13
C GLU A 22 -6.07 -2.39 -2.15
N ASN A 23 -6.74 -2.19 -1.01
CA ASN A 23 -8.21 -2.20 -0.94
C ASN A 23 -8.82 -1.08 -1.79
N LEU A 24 -8.27 0.14 -1.69
CA LEU A 24 -8.75 1.28 -2.48
C LEU A 24 -8.56 1.03 -3.98
N LEU A 25 -7.40 0.54 -4.38
CA LEU A 25 -7.11 0.26 -5.78
C LEU A 25 -8.00 -0.85 -6.32
N LYS A 26 -8.21 -1.95 -5.58
CA LYS A 26 -9.13 -3.02 -5.98
C LYS A 26 -10.57 -2.54 -6.14
N TYR A 27 -10.98 -1.54 -5.35
CA TYR A 27 -12.31 -0.94 -5.47
C TYR A 27 -12.48 -0.14 -6.76
N TYR A 28 -11.50 0.69 -7.11
CA TYR A 28 -11.56 1.54 -8.31
C TYR A 28 -11.09 0.83 -9.59
N VAL A 29 -10.22 -0.16 -9.45
CA VAL A 29 -9.47 -0.83 -10.50
C VAL A 29 -9.40 -2.33 -10.13
N PRO A 30 -10.45 -3.10 -10.43
CA PRO A 30 -10.59 -4.48 -9.97
C PRO A 30 -9.53 -5.45 -10.54
N GLU A 31 -8.83 -5.08 -11.62
CA GLU A 31 -7.70 -5.86 -12.15
C GLU A 31 -6.42 -5.83 -11.30
N VAL A 32 -6.36 -5.00 -10.23
CA VAL A 32 -5.17 -4.92 -9.38
C VAL A 32 -5.03 -6.18 -8.51
N VAL A 33 -3.94 -6.93 -8.74
CA VAL A 33 -3.65 -8.18 -8.02
C VAL A 33 -2.95 -7.92 -6.68
N GLU A 34 -1.90 -7.10 -6.69
CA GLU A 34 -1.08 -6.81 -5.51
C GLU A 34 -0.40 -5.43 -5.60
N VAL A 35 -0.26 -4.76 -4.46
CA VAL A 35 0.58 -3.56 -4.33
C VAL A 35 1.90 -3.87 -3.64
N ARG A 36 3.03 -3.48 -4.24
CA ARG A 36 4.38 -3.66 -3.67
C ARG A 36 5.01 -2.33 -3.30
N ALA A 37 5.62 -2.27 -2.13
CA ALA A 37 6.47 -1.14 -1.77
C ALA A 37 7.75 -1.19 -2.62
N VAL A 38 8.10 -0.06 -3.23
CA VAL A 38 9.36 0.12 -3.95
C VAL A 38 10.28 0.89 -3.01
N SER A 39 11.33 0.23 -2.54
CA SER A 39 12.33 0.76 -1.61
C SER A 39 13.39 1.60 -2.34
#